data_AF-A0AAD9SHM5-F1
#
_entry.id   AF-A0AAD9SHM5-F1
#
_cell.length_a   1.000
_cell.length_b   1.000
_cell.length_c   1.000
_cell.angle_alpha   90.00
_cell.angle_beta   90.00
_cell.angle_gamma   90.00
#
_symmetry.space_group_name_H-M   'P 1'
#
loop_
_entity.id
_entity.type
_entity.pdbx_description
1 polymer ?
#
loop_
_entity_poly.entity_id
_entity_poly.type
_entity_poly.pdbx_seq_one_letter_code
_entity_poly.pdbx_strand_id
1 'polypeptide(L)'
;MPTLAAVARATTAAVAAFNGTMQPGYTFRGYEYSFVDKSIVGCAAEGKTGHALQSGWLGDDQGMTIEKCLQYCGTKNMPLSGLEFGKDCYCGKFLLESSTLYPNQAKCDMNCPGNSLQNCGGSLSLSIFNNTKLLAPKPPSKVGTWAFESCYMELQGARVLPDVLWVKNGMTLDMCTSYCATNGKYKYGGVENGNECFCGNNMTPGAKNAYDLDCPMTCDIPCGGNDKQICGGNGVITVYRNTV
;
A
#
# COMPACT_ATOMS: atom_id res chain seq x y z
N MET A 1 -18.12 -16.77 49.93
CA MET A 1 -17.27 -15.74 49.27
C MET A 1 -16.25 -16.49 48.42
N PRO A 2 -16.42 -16.58 47.08
CA PRO A 2 -15.46 -17.30 46.25
C PRO A 2 -14.25 -16.40 45.96
N THR A 3 -13.07 -16.96 46.15
CA THR A 3 -11.76 -16.34 45.90
C THR A 3 -11.56 -16.07 44.41
N LEU A 4 -11.25 -14.83 44.03
CA LEU A 4 -10.81 -14.47 42.68
C LEU A 4 -9.47 -15.17 42.37
N ALA A 5 -9.49 -16.13 41.44
CA ALA A 5 -8.28 -16.59 40.79
C ALA A 5 -7.80 -15.51 39.82
N ALA A 6 -6.57 -15.04 39.99
CA ALA A 6 -5.93 -14.11 39.08
C ALA A 6 -5.78 -14.76 37.69
N VAL A 7 -6.38 -14.13 36.67
CA VAL A 7 -6.13 -14.49 35.27
C VAL A 7 -4.70 -14.06 34.94
N ALA A 8 -3.78 -15.03 34.83
CA ALA A 8 -2.44 -14.77 34.35
C ALA A 8 -2.52 -14.26 32.90
N ARG A 9 -2.13 -13.00 32.67
CA ARG A 9 -1.93 -12.48 31.32
C ARG A 9 -0.85 -13.32 30.66
N ALA A 10 -1.18 -13.93 29.52
CA ALA A 10 -0.21 -14.58 28.66
C ALA A 10 0.84 -13.53 28.26
N THR A 11 2.03 -13.64 28.82
CA THR A 11 3.20 -12.91 28.34
C THR A 11 3.47 -13.40 26.93
N THR A 12 3.22 -12.56 25.93
CA THR A 12 3.72 -12.79 24.57
C THR A 12 5.22 -13.01 24.68
N ALA A 13 5.68 -14.24 24.43
CA ALA A 13 7.11 -14.55 24.40
C ALA A 13 7.79 -13.54 23.48
N ALA A 14 8.78 -12.81 24.01
CA ALA A 14 9.60 -11.92 23.22
C ALA A 14 10.16 -12.75 22.05
N VAL A 15 9.84 -12.32 20.83
CA VAL A 15 10.31 -13.01 19.63
C VAL A 15 11.83 -12.85 19.62
N ALA A 16 12.57 -13.95 19.46
CA ALA A 16 14.02 -13.88 19.35
C ALA A 16 14.39 -12.93 18.20
N ALA A 17 15.19 -11.90 18.52
CA ALA A 17 15.69 -10.95 17.54
C ALA A 17 16.66 -11.66 16.59
N PHE A 18 16.65 -11.28 15.31
CA PHE A 18 17.59 -11.81 14.34
C PHE A 18 19.00 -11.28 14.63
N ASN A 19 19.92 -12.17 14.99
CA ASN A 19 21.33 -11.85 15.30
C ASN A 19 22.26 -11.99 14.06
N GLY A 20 21.74 -11.86 12.85
CA GLY A 20 22.52 -11.97 11.62
C GLY A 20 22.51 -10.67 10.80
N THR A 21 23.25 -10.68 9.69
CA THR A 21 23.16 -9.64 8.65
C THR A 21 22.05 -10.00 7.68
N MET A 22 21.15 -9.06 7.37
CA MET A 22 20.06 -9.34 6.44
C MET A 22 20.51 -9.34 4.99
N GLN A 23 20.10 -10.38 4.27
CA GLN A 23 20.44 -10.65 2.88
C GLN A 23 19.17 -10.63 2.01
N PRO A 24 19.28 -10.43 0.68
CA PRO A 24 18.13 -10.58 -0.21
C PRO A 24 17.43 -11.93 0.02
N GLY A 25 16.10 -11.93 0.09
CA GLY A 25 15.26 -13.10 0.34
C GLY A 25 15.00 -13.41 1.83
N TYR A 26 15.50 -12.60 2.78
CA TYR A 26 15.18 -12.79 4.19
C TYR A 26 13.68 -12.65 4.44
N THR A 27 13.09 -13.59 5.19
CA THR A 27 11.70 -13.52 5.61
C THR A 27 11.57 -13.65 7.13
N PHE A 28 10.80 -12.75 7.73
CA PHE A 28 10.46 -12.80 9.16
C PHE A 28 8.97 -12.69 9.31
N ARG A 29 8.29 -13.71 9.84
CA ARG A 29 6.83 -13.70 10.11
C ARG A 29 5.91 -13.33 8.93
N GLY A 30 6.39 -13.31 7.69
CA GLY A 30 5.65 -12.87 6.49
C GLY A 30 6.14 -11.54 5.92
N TYR A 31 7.06 -10.86 6.61
CA TYR A 31 7.80 -9.72 6.10
C TYR A 31 8.92 -10.23 5.20
N GLU A 32 9.05 -9.68 3.99
CA GLU A 32 10.08 -10.03 3.02
C GLU A 32 11.12 -8.89 2.91
N TYR A 33 12.39 -9.27 2.70
CA TYR A 33 13.49 -8.38 2.34
C TYR A 33 14.06 -8.74 0.95
N SER A 34 14.10 -7.82 -0.02
CA SER A 34 14.51 -8.07 -1.42
C SER A 34 15.17 -6.84 -2.04
N PHE A 35 15.96 -7.07 -3.11
CA PHE A 35 16.76 -6.07 -3.82
C PHE A 35 16.36 -5.91 -5.30
N VAL A 36 15.46 -6.75 -5.80
CA VAL A 36 15.02 -6.72 -7.21
C VAL A 36 13.49 -6.84 -7.25
N ASP A 37 12.88 -5.89 -7.96
CA ASP A 37 11.46 -5.70 -8.32
C ASP A 37 10.64 -7.02 -8.34
N LYS A 38 9.46 -7.18 -7.71
CA LYS A 38 8.28 -6.31 -7.71
C LYS A 38 7.37 -6.56 -6.49
N SER A 39 7.51 -5.78 -5.43
CA SER A 39 6.42 -5.10 -4.73
C SER A 39 6.86 -4.67 -3.32
N ILE A 40 7.64 -3.59 -3.32
CA ILE A 40 7.97 -2.70 -2.21
C ILE A 40 8.83 -3.30 -1.10
N VAL A 41 10.05 -3.68 -1.44
CA VAL A 41 11.06 -4.10 -0.49
C VAL A 41 12.44 -3.67 -1.02
N GLY A 42 13.29 -3.07 -0.18
CA GLY A 42 14.62 -2.58 -0.57
C GLY A 42 15.01 -1.26 0.10
N CYS A 43 15.96 -0.53 -0.47
CA CYS A 43 16.36 0.80 0.02
C CYS A 43 15.63 1.88 -0.78
N ALA A 44 14.90 2.78 -0.11
CA ALA A 44 14.15 3.85 -0.74
C ALA A 44 14.68 5.22 -0.31
N ALA A 45 14.66 6.21 -1.19
CA ALA A 45 14.88 7.61 -0.82
C ALA A 45 13.70 8.14 -0.02
N GLU A 46 13.94 9.14 0.83
CA GLU A 46 12.85 9.95 1.34
C GLU A 46 12.06 10.65 0.21
N GLY A 47 10.82 11.00 0.51
CA GLY A 47 10.00 11.78 -0.41
C GLY A 47 10.46 13.23 -0.50
N LYS A 48 10.33 13.86 -1.67
CA LYS A 48 10.64 15.29 -1.86
C LYS A 48 9.69 16.22 -1.10
N THR A 49 8.51 15.72 -0.73
CA THR A 49 7.42 16.50 -0.11
C THR A 49 7.02 15.96 1.26
N GLY A 50 7.85 15.09 1.86
CA GLY A 50 7.60 14.49 3.17
C GLY A 50 8.07 13.03 3.23
N HIS A 51 7.69 12.34 4.30
CA HIS A 51 8.17 10.98 4.53
C HIS A 51 7.73 9.99 3.44
N ALA A 52 8.62 9.06 3.07
CA ALA A 52 8.35 8.03 2.07
C ALA A 52 7.22 7.08 2.52
N LEU A 53 7.03 6.90 3.82
CA LEU A 53 5.88 6.20 4.40
C LEU A 53 5.17 7.12 5.39
N GLN A 54 3.86 7.34 5.19
CA GLN A 54 3.14 8.44 5.85
C GLN A 54 2.05 8.01 6.84
N SER A 55 1.85 6.71 7.05
CA SER A 55 0.68 6.18 7.79
C SER A 55 0.98 5.83 9.25
N GLY A 56 2.23 5.93 9.70
CA GLY A 56 2.60 5.74 11.09
C GLY A 56 4.07 6.06 11.32
N TRP A 57 4.40 6.50 12.54
CA TRP A 57 5.76 6.85 12.93
C TRP A 57 6.04 6.40 14.37
N LEU A 58 7.25 5.90 14.60
CA LEU A 58 7.87 5.62 15.89
C LEU A 58 9.33 6.07 15.78
N GLY A 59 9.66 7.22 16.35
CA GLY A 59 10.99 7.82 16.19
C GLY A 59 11.83 7.91 17.45
N ASP A 60 13.10 8.23 17.24
CA ASP A 60 14.16 8.41 18.24
C ASP A 60 14.32 7.22 19.21
N ASP A 61 14.03 6.00 18.73
CA ASP A 61 14.06 4.82 19.58
C ASP A 61 15.49 4.25 19.66
N GLN A 62 16.13 4.44 20.81
CA GLN A 62 17.48 3.95 21.07
C GLN A 62 17.58 2.42 21.15
N GLY A 63 16.44 1.72 21.21
CA GLY A 63 16.35 0.27 21.09
C GLY A 63 15.75 -0.16 19.76
N MET A 64 15.82 0.67 18.71
CA MET A 64 15.27 0.32 17.41
C MET A 64 15.97 -0.93 16.86
N THR A 65 15.16 -1.87 16.41
CA THR A 65 15.56 -3.01 15.58
C THR A 65 14.56 -3.10 14.44
N ILE A 66 14.92 -3.86 13.42
CA ILE A 66 14.01 -4.10 12.29
C ILE A 66 12.73 -4.78 12.81
N GLU A 67 12.85 -5.83 13.62
CA GLU A 67 11.68 -6.54 14.17
C GLU A 67 10.74 -5.64 14.96
N LYS A 68 11.30 -4.68 15.72
CA LYS A 68 10.52 -3.72 16.48
C LYS A 68 9.69 -2.84 15.55
N CYS A 69 10.29 -2.33 14.48
CA CYS A 69 9.57 -1.55 13.48
C CYS A 69 8.51 -2.38 12.74
N LEU A 70 8.88 -3.59 12.30
CA LEU A 70 7.95 -4.50 11.62
C LEU A 70 6.73 -4.80 12.50
N GLN A 71 6.96 -5.13 13.77
CA GLN A 71 5.89 -5.39 14.74
C GLN A 71 5.01 -4.16 14.92
N TYR A 72 5.61 -2.97 15.09
CA TYR A 72 4.87 -1.71 15.23
C TYR A 72 3.94 -1.50 14.02
N CYS A 73 4.45 -1.56 12.80
CA CYS A 73 3.62 -1.38 11.60
C CYS A 73 2.58 -2.49 11.40
N GLY A 74 2.89 -3.71 11.84
CA GLY A 74 1.92 -4.80 11.91
C GLY A 74 0.73 -4.47 12.82
N THR A 75 0.97 -3.85 13.99
CA THR A 75 -0.12 -3.41 14.87
C THR A 75 -0.95 -2.26 14.27
N LYS A 76 -0.38 -1.52 13.31
CA LYS A 76 -1.07 -0.47 12.55
C LYS A 76 -1.78 -1.01 11.31
N ASN A 77 -1.73 -2.32 11.07
CA ASN A 77 -2.27 -2.97 9.88
C ASN A 77 -1.70 -2.36 8.58
N MET A 78 -0.42 -2.02 8.59
CA MET A 78 0.28 -1.45 7.44
C MET A 78 1.20 -2.52 6.84
N PRO A 79 1.13 -2.77 5.52
CA PRO A 79 2.01 -3.73 4.87
C PRO A 79 3.47 -3.27 4.87
N LEU A 80 3.74 -1.98 4.73
CA LEU A 80 5.09 -1.47 4.65
C LEU A 80 5.60 -0.96 5.98
N SER A 81 6.84 -1.31 6.26
CA SER A 81 7.65 -0.77 7.35
C SER A 81 8.92 -0.20 6.75
N GLY A 82 9.34 0.98 7.19
CA GLY A 82 10.52 1.66 6.69
C GLY A 82 11.35 2.18 7.85
N LEU A 83 12.62 1.83 7.91
CA LEU A 83 13.51 2.32 8.96
C LEU A 83 14.44 3.38 8.40
N GLU A 84 14.52 4.52 9.07
CA GLU A 84 15.35 5.67 8.70
C GLU A 84 16.25 6.07 9.87
N PHE A 85 17.40 6.67 9.56
CA PHE A 85 18.30 7.29 10.53
C PHE A 85 18.70 6.39 11.71
N GLY A 86 18.70 5.07 11.49
CA GLY A 86 19.01 4.05 12.49
C GLY A 86 17.88 3.81 13.50
N LYS A 87 17.12 4.85 13.86
CA LYS A 87 16.26 4.87 15.06
C LYS A 87 14.80 5.26 14.78
N ASP A 88 14.48 5.64 13.55
CA ASP A 88 13.15 6.05 13.15
C ASP A 88 12.47 4.93 12.35
N CYS A 89 11.21 4.66 12.69
CA CYS A 89 10.38 3.67 12.02
C CYS A 89 9.13 4.35 11.47
N TYR A 90 8.85 4.09 10.21
CA TYR A 90 7.71 4.59 9.48
C TYR A 90 6.87 3.43 8.93
N CYS A 91 5.56 3.63 8.89
CA CYS A 91 4.61 2.65 8.38
C CYS A 91 3.83 3.23 7.22
N GLY A 92 3.51 2.40 6.23
CA GLY A 92 2.71 2.84 5.10
C GLY A 92 2.01 1.70 4.39
N LYS A 93 1.00 2.04 3.60
CA LYS A 93 0.43 1.11 2.63
C LYS A 93 1.28 1.04 1.36
N PHE A 94 1.89 2.17 0.98
CA PHE A 94 2.66 2.38 -0.24
C PHE A 94 3.79 3.38 0.04
N LEU A 95 4.78 3.44 -0.87
CA LEU A 95 5.76 4.52 -0.89
C LEU A 95 5.12 5.81 -1.44
N LEU A 96 5.51 6.95 -0.89
CA LEU A 96 5.23 8.24 -1.48
C LEU A 96 5.83 8.29 -2.88
N GLU A 97 5.11 8.82 -3.85
CA GLU A 97 5.56 8.86 -5.25
C GLU A 97 6.86 9.64 -5.49
N SER A 98 7.11 10.67 -4.71
CA SER A 98 8.37 11.40 -4.79
C SER A 98 9.55 10.65 -4.17
N SER A 99 9.31 9.48 -3.58
CA SER A 99 10.32 8.50 -3.17
C SER A 99 10.77 7.68 -4.37
N THR A 100 12.02 7.22 -4.34
CA THR A 100 12.57 6.37 -5.40
C THR A 100 13.32 5.20 -4.77
N LEU A 101 13.16 4.00 -5.33
CA LEU A 101 13.96 2.86 -4.93
C LEU A 101 15.39 3.01 -5.45
N TYR A 102 16.37 2.84 -4.56
CA TYR A 102 17.76 2.75 -4.94
C TYR A 102 18.07 1.37 -5.54
N PRO A 103 19.04 1.29 -6.46
CA PRO A 103 19.43 0.03 -7.09
C PRO A 103 20.16 -0.92 -6.12
N ASN A 104 20.59 -0.43 -4.97
CA ASN A 104 21.29 -1.20 -3.94
C ASN A 104 21.13 -0.57 -2.55
N GLN A 105 21.71 -1.22 -1.54
CA GLN A 105 21.63 -0.84 -0.14
C GLN A 105 22.62 0.25 0.30
N ALA A 106 23.48 0.80 -0.56
CA ALA A 106 24.55 1.69 -0.12
C ALA A 106 24.07 2.98 0.56
N LYS A 107 22.78 3.32 0.41
CA LYS A 107 22.16 4.44 1.12
C LYS A 107 21.43 4.02 2.40
N CYS A 108 21.27 2.73 2.64
CA CYS A 108 20.58 2.15 3.78
C CYS A 108 21.54 1.27 4.59
N ASP A 109 22.66 1.84 5.00
CA ASP A 109 23.78 1.19 5.67
C ASP A 109 23.94 1.61 7.13
N MET A 110 23.04 2.44 7.66
CA MET A 110 23.09 2.88 9.05
C MET A 110 22.62 1.78 9.98
N ASN A 111 23.45 1.38 10.93
CA ASN A 111 23.12 0.30 11.85
C ASN A 111 22.00 0.69 12.81
N CYS A 112 21.18 -0.29 13.16
CA CYS A 112 20.18 -0.13 14.21
C CYS A 112 20.86 0.00 15.59
N PRO A 113 20.45 0.93 16.47
CA PRO A 113 21.04 1.09 17.80
C PRO A 113 20.71 -0.09 18.73
N GLY A 114 19.55 -0.74 18.54
CA GLY A 114 19.16 -1.94 19.31
C GLY A 114 19.82 -3.23 18.81
N ASN A 115 20.40 -3.24 17.61
CA ASN A 115 21.12 -4.38 17.05
C ASN A 115 22.04 -3.95 15.90
N SER A 116 23.34 -3.86 16.18
CA SER A 116 24.31 -3.35 15.21
C SER A 116 24.59 -4.28 14.02
N LEU A 117 24.01 -5.48 13.97
CA LEU A 117 24.10 -6.39 12.82
C LEU A 117 23.02 -6.12 11.75
N GLN A 118 22.06 -5.24 12.07
CA GLN A 118 20.94 -4.87 11.23
C GLN A 118 21.12 -3.45 10.68
N ASN A 119 20.67 -3.22 9.45
CA ASN A 119 20.67 -1.90 8.83
C ASN A 119 19.26 -1.28 8.93
N CYS A 120 19.16 -0.11 9.53
CA CYS A 120 17.95 0.65 9.82
C CYS A 120 17.91 1.96 9.00
N GLY A 121 18.13 1.85 7.68
CA GLY A 121 18.08 2.99 6.77
C GLY A 121 19.36 3.80 6.70
N GLY A 122 19.21 5.09 6.43
CA GLY A 122 20.29 6.08 6.33
C GLY A 122 19.77 7.49 6.56
N SER A 123 20.52 8.51 6.14
CA SER A 123 20.22 9.91 6.50
C SER A 123 18.95 10.51 5.87
N LEU A 124 18.52 9.97 4.73
CA LEU A 124 17.32 10.38 3.95
C LEU A 124 16.83 9.18 3.14
N SER A 125 16.87 8.02 3.76
CA SER A 125 16.76 6.74 3.07
C SER A 125 16.28 5.67 4.00
N LEU A 126 15.29 4.91 3.54
CA LEU A 126 14.59 3.94 4.34
C LEU A 126 14.93 2.52 3.90
N SER A 127 15.24 1.66 4.87
CA SER A 127 15.19 0.21 4.66
C SER A 127 13.73 -0.23 4.71
N ILE A 128 13.17 -0.58 3.56
CA ILE A 128 11.76 -0.92 3.37
C ILE A 128 11.55 -2.43 3.42
N PHE A 129 10.52 -2.82 4.16
CA PHE A 129 10.04 -4.18 4.33
C PHE A 129 8.56 -4.25 4.02
N ASN A 130 8.13 -5.35 3.38
CA ASN A 130 6.74 -5.61 3.09
C ASN A 130 6.26 -6.86 3.81
N ASN A 131 5.23 -6.71 4.65
CA ASN A 131 4.46 -7.82 5.17
C ASN A 131 3.48 -8.34 4.12
N THR A 132 3.89 -9.39 3.42
CA THR A 132 3.08 -10.07 2.39
C THR A 132 1.79 -10.70 2.93
N LYS A 133 1.64 -10.81 4.26
CA LYS A 133 0.36 -11.23 4.88
C LYS A 133 -0.64 -10.08 5.05
N LEU A 134 -0.16 -8.84 5.05
CA LEU A 134 -0.96 -7.64 5.22
C LEU A 134 -1.10 -6.85 3.91
N LEU A 135 -0.86 -7.49 2.76
CA LEU A 135 -0.94 -6.85 1.44
C LEU A 135 -2.15 -5.93 1.38
N ALA A 136 -1.90 -4.63 1.22
CA ALA A 136 -2.95 -3.70 0.85
C ALA A 136 -3.61 -4.30 -0.40
N PRO A 137 -4.95 -4.45 -0.41
CA PRO A 137 -5.60 -4.99 -1.59
C PRO A 137 -5.20 -4.13 -2.78
N LYS A 138 -4.77 -4.74 -3.87
CA LYS A 138 -4.55 -4.04 -5.13
C LYS A 138 -5.77 -4.27 -6.01
N PRO A 139 -6.10 -3.35 -6.93
CA PRO A 139 -7.03 -3.68 -7.99
C PRO A 139 -6.64 -5.01 -8.65
N PRO A 140 -7.53 -6.01 -8.72
CA PRO A 140 -7.24 -7.26 -9.41
C PRO A 140 -6.89 -6.98 -10.87
N SER A 141 -5.90 -7.68 -11.43
CA SER A 141 -5.50 -7.47 -12.82
C SER A 141 -6.60 -7.75 -13.85
N LYS A 142 -7.62 -8.53 -13.45
CA LYS A 142 -8.82 -8.81 -14.24
C LYS A 142 -10.06 -8.95 -13.37
N VAL A 143 -11.21 -8.63 -13.96
CA VAL A 143 -12.55 -8.88 -13.41
C VAL A 143 -13.40 -9.42 -14.56
N GLY A 144 -13.64 -10.73 -14.58
CA GLY A 144 -14.25 -11.40 -15.74
C GLY A 144 -13.44 -11.17 -17.03
N THR A 145 -14.09 -10.65 -18.07
CA THR A 145 -13.47 -10.28 -19.37
C THR A 145 -12.91 -8.85 -19.39
N TRP A 146 -12.78 -8.20 -18.25
CA TRP A 146 -12.27 -6.84 -18.14
C TRP A 146 -10.85 -6.87 -17.57
N ALA A 147 -9.93 -6.14 -18.20
CA ALA A 147 -8.56 -5.99 -17.73
C ALA A 147 -8.41 -4.68 -16.95
N PHE A 148 -7.67 -4.73 -15.84
CA PHE A 148 -7.30 -3.51 -15.13
C PHE A 148 -6.49 -2.61 -16.05
N GLU A 149 -6.96 -1.38 -16.23
CA GLU A 149 -6.32 -0.39 -17.08
C GLU A 149 -5.33 0.43 -16.26
N SER A 150 -5.86 1.19 -15.29
CA SER A 150 -5.07 1.95 -14.33
C SER A 150 -5.96 2.53 -13.23
N CYS A 151 -5.34 3.06 -12.18
CA CYS A 151 -5.93 4.08 -11.34
C CYS A 151 -5.74 5.44 -12.02
N TYR A 152 -6.77 6.28 -12.10
CA TYR A 152 -6.72 7.61 -12.69
C TYR A 152 -7.18 8.67 -11.70
N MET A 153 -6.55 9.85 -11.73
CA MET A 153 -7.04 11.04 -11.03
C MET A 153 -8.26 11.62 -11.74
N GLU A 154 -9.26 11.97 -10.94
CA GLU A 154 -10.38 12.78 -11.40
C GLU A 154 -9.89 14.19 -11.75
N LEU A 155 -10.44 14.76 -12.82
CA LEU A 155 -10.03 16.07 -13.32
C LEU A 155 -10.82 17.17 -12.61
N GLN A 156 -10.23 18.35 -12.40
CA GLN A 156 -10.98 19.48 -11.87
C GLN A 156 -12.16 19.82 -12.78
N GLY A 157 -13.39 19.61 -12.28
CA GLY A 157 -14.61 19.90 -13.01
C GLY A 157 -15.00 18.88 -14.10
N ALA A 158 -14.31 17.73 -14.21
CA ALA A 158 -14.65 16.69 -15.17
C ALA A 158 -14.38 15.27 -14.64
N ARG A 159 -15.23 14.33 -15.05
CA ARG A 159 -15.11 12.90 -14.71
C ARG A 159 -14.18 12.19 -15.68
N VAL A 160 -13.37 11.23 -15.21
CA VAL A 160 -12.56 10.40 -16.13
C VAL A 160 -13.46 9.59 -17.05
N LEU A 161 -14.53 9.01 -16.50
CA LEU A 161 -15.57 8.27 -17.23
C LEU A 161 -16.90 9.02 -17.11
N PRO A 162 -17.27 9.86 -18.11
CA PRO A 162 -18.37 10.82 -17.95
C PRO A 162 -19.76 10.30 -18.33
N ASP A 163 -19.88 9.12 -18.94
CA ASP A 163 -21.14 8.73 -19.62
C ASP A 163 -22.22 8.28 -18.62
N VAL A 164 -21.86 7.48 -17.61
CA VAL A 164 -22.82 6.95 -16.63
C VAL A 164 -22.24 7.01 -15.22
N LEU A 165 -23.11 7.30 -14.25
CA LEU A 165 -22.88 7.12 -12.81
C LEU A 165 -23.98 6.23 -12.24
N TRP A 166 -23.58 5.13 -11.59
CA TRP A 166 -24.44 4.25 -10.82
C TRP A 166 -23.89 4.06 -9.41
N VAL A 167 -24.57 4.61 -8.41
CA VAL A 167 -24.14 4.56 -7.01
C VAL A 167 -24.84 3.40 -6.30
N LYS A 168 -24.08 2.57 -5.59
CA LYS A 168 -24.62 1.52 -4.73
C LYS A 168 -23.68 1.23 -3.56
N ASN A 169 -24.19 1.29 -2.33
CA ASN A 169 -23.37 1.04 -1.13
C ASN A 169 -22.67 -0.32 -1.17
N GLY A 170 -23.33 -1.37 -1.66
CA GLY A 170 -22.73 -2.69 -1.86
C GLY A 170 -22.05 -2.85 -3.22
N MET A 171 -21.32 -1.84 -3.72
CA MET A 171 -20.64 -1.93 -5.03
C MET A 171 -19.51 -2.95 -4.97
N THR A 172 -19.31 -3.66 -6.08
CA THR A 172 -18.13 -4.49 -6.34
C THR A 172 -17.62 -4.18 -7.74
N LEU A 173 -16.37 -4.55 -8.02
CA LEU A 173 -15.83 -4.38 -9.37
C LEU A 173 -16.62 -5.20 -10.39
N ASP A 174 -17.00 -6.44 -10.04
CA ASP A 174 -17.79 -7.34 -10.89
C ASP A 174 -19.16 -6.75 -11.23
N MET A 175 -19.81 -6.11 -10.26
CA MET A 175 -21.09 -5.44 -10.48
C MET A 175 -20.94 -4.25 -11.42
N CYS A 176 -19.89 -3.44 -11.23
CA CYS A 176 -19.68 -2.26 -12.07
C CYS A 176 -19.34 -2.65 -13.51
N THR A 177 -18.37 -3.54 -13.73
CA THR A 177 -17.98 -3.97 -15.08
C THR A 177 -19.13 -4.70 -15.79
N SER A 178 -19.91 -5.52 -15.08
CA SER A 178 -21.12 -6.15 -15.64
C SER A 178 -22.15 -5.10 -16.03
N TYR A 179 -22.42 -4.11 -15.16
CA TYR A 179 -23.37 -3.05 -15.44
C TYR A 179 -22.96 -2.23 -16.68
N CYS A 180 -21.68 -1.86 -16.80
CA CYS A 180 -21.15 -1.14 -17.96
C CYS A 180 -21.18 -1.98 -19.25
N ALA A 181 -20.98 -3.30 -19.13
CA ALA A 181 -21.09 -4.22 -20.27
C ALA A 181 -22.53 -4.32 -20.80
N THR A 182 -23.53 -4.35 -19.91
CA THR A 182 -24.93 -4.57 -20.29
C THR A 182 -25.67 -3.28 -20.64
N ASN A 183 -25.38 -2.20 -19.95
CA ASN A 183 -26.04 -0.91 -20.16
C ASN A 183 -25.15 -0.06 -21.05
N GLY A 184 -25.48 0.07 -22.33
CA GLY A 184 -24.71 0.90 -23.27
C GLY A 184 -23.47 0.25 -23.87
N LYS A 185 -23.09 -0.97 -23.44
CA LYS A 185 -21.94 -1.74 -23.95
C LYS A 185 -20.65 -0.92 -23.97
N TYR A 186 -20.37 -0.28 -22.84
CA TYR A 186 -19.24 0.64 -22.71
C TYR A 186 -17.90 -0.09 -22.80
N LYS A 187 -16.88 0.60 -23.32
CA LYS A 187 -15.49 0.11 -23.37
C LYS A 187 -14.78 0.16 -22.03
N TYR A 188 -15.16 1.08 -21.16
CA TYR A 188 -14.55 1.33 -19.86
C TYR A 188 -15.60 1.32 -18.76
N GLY A 189 -15.17 0.83 -17.60
CA GLY A 189 -15.92 0.84 -16.36
C GLY A 189 -14.94 1.08 -15.21
N GLY A 190 -15.33 1.86 -14.22
CA GLY A 190 -14.46 2.14 -13.08
C GLY A 190 -15.24 2.47 -11.83
N VAL A 191 -14.61 2.33 -10.68
CA VAL A 191 -15.25 2.62 -9.39
C VAL A 191 -14.46 3.68 -8.63
N GLU A 192 -15.17 4.66 -8.09
CA GLU A 192 -14.68 5.70 -7.18
C GLU A 192 -15.31 5.52 -5.79
N ASN A 193 -14.57 5.96 -4.76
CA ASN A 193 -15.05 6.08 -3.38
C ASN A 193 -15.68 4.80 -2.77
N GLY A 194 -15.38 3.63 -3.30
CA GLY A 194 -15.89 2.35 -2.83
C GLY A 194 -17.31 1.99 -3.29
N ASN A 195 -18.10 2.95 -3.79
CA ASN A 195 -19.54 2.77 -4.05
C ASN A 195 -20.05 3.38 -5.37
N GLU A 196 -19.25 4.15 -6.09
CA GLU A 196 -19.67 4.90 -7.28
C GLU A 196 -19.14 4.22 -8.54
N CYS A 197 -20.01 3.56 -9.31
CA CYS A 197 -19.63 2.96 -10.58
C CYS A 197 -19.81 3.96 -11.72
N PHE A 198 -18.78 4.13 -12.53
CA PHE A 198 -18.78 4.95 -13.73
C PHE A 198 -18.55 4.11 -14.97
N CYS A 199 -19.19 4.48 -16.08
CA CYS A 199 -18.98 3.86 -17.38
C CYS A 199 -18.62 4.90 -18.43
N GLY A 200 -17.88 4.49 -19.45
CA GLY A 200 -17.53 5.37 -20.56
C GLY A 200 -17.08 4.63 -21.81
N ASN A 201 -17.37 5.17 -22.99
CA ASN A 201 -16.78 4.68 -24.23
C ASN A 201 -15.40 5.29 -24.52
N ASN A 202 -15.13 6.45 -23.93
CA ASN A 202 -13.85 7.13 -23.98
C ASN A 202 -13.52 7.66 -22.58
N MET A 203 -12.23 7.84 -22.31
CA MET A 203 -11.79 8.60 -21.14
C MET A 203 -11.71 10.08 -21.51
N THR A 204 -12.00 10.96 -20.54
CA THR A 204 -11.81 12.40 -20.73
C THR A 204 -10.33 12.70 -21.05
N PRO A 205 -10.03 13.48 -22.11
CA PRO A 205 -8.67 13.84 -22.47
C PRO A 205 -7.93 14.49 -21.30
N GLY A 206 -6.69 14.06 -21.06
CA GLY A 206 -5.87 14.56 -19.96
C GLY A 206 -6.05 13.80 -18.65
N ALA A 207 -6.86 12.73 -18.60
CA ALA A 207 -6.88 11.80 -17.46
C ALA A 207 -5.46 11.29 -17.18
N LYS A 208 -4.93 11.65 -16.02
CA LYS A 208 -3.59 11.28 -15.57
C LYS A 208 -3.66 10.03 -14.72
N ASN A 209 -2.65 9.18 -14.85
CA ASN A 209 -2.49 8.04 -13.96
C ASN A 209 -2.41 8.56 -12.51
N ALA A 210 -3.11 7.93 -11.57
CA ALA A 210 -2.98 8.31 -10.17
C ALA A 210 -1.61 7.98 -9.57
N TYR A 211 -0.85 7.12 -10.26
CA TYR A 211 0.56 6.85 -10.01
C TYR A 211 1.51 7.77 -10.81
N ASP A 212 1.01 8.89 -11.34
CA ASP A 212 1.81 9.89 -12.08
C ASP A 212 2.49 10.88 -11.13
N LEU A 213 3.83 10.81 -11.10
CA LEU A 213 4.89 11.79 -10.74
C LEU A 213 4.52 13.00 -9.88
N ASP A 214 3.52 13.73 -10.35
CA ASP A 214 3.21 15.11 -10.03
C ASP A 214 2.12 15.24 -8.94
N CYS A 215 1.33 14.19 -8.64
CA CYS A 215 0.28 14.22 -7.62
C CYS A 215 -0.21 12.81 -7.25
N PRO A 216 0.37 12.16 -6.23
CA PRO A 216 0.08 10.76 -5.93
C PRO A 216 -1.23 10.65 -5.17
N MET A 217 -2.28 10.35 -5.89
CA MET A 217 -3.52 9.89 -5.29
C MET A 217 -3.55 8.36 -5.39
N THR A 218 -4.16 7.68 -4.42
CA THR A 218 -4.12 6.21 -4.39
C THR A 218 -5.52 5.64 -4.45
N CYS A 219 -5.73 4.70 -5.38
CA CYS A 219 -6.86 3.81 -5.31
C CYS A 219 -6.61 2.86 -4.14
N ASP A 220 -7.11 3.21 -2.96
CA ASP A 220 -6.93 2.45 -1.72
C ASP A 220 -8.23 2.27 -0.92
N ILE A 221 -9.35 2.77 -1.44
CA ILE A 221 -10.66 2.61 -0.83
C ILE A 221 -11.23 1.23 -1.23
N PRO A 222 -11.53 0.36 -0.25
CA PRO A 222 -12.16 -0.91 -0.52
C PRO A 222 -13.57 -0.75 -1.11
N CYS A 223 -14.01 -1.71 -1.92
CA CYS A 223 -15.37 -1.74 -2.42
C CYS A 223 -16.35 -1.99 -1.27
N GLY A 224 -17.47 -1.26 -1.23
CA GLY A 224 -18.45 -1.41 -0.16
C GLY A 224 -19.16 -2.78 -0.13
N GLY A 225 -19.17 -3.52 -1.24
CA GLY A 225 -19.68 -4.89 -1.33
C GLY A 225 -18.60 -5.99 -1.25
N ASN A 226 -17.32 -5.63 -1.28
CA ASN A 226 -16.20 -6.56 -1.19
C ASN A 226 -14.91 -5.84 -0.75
N ASP A 227 -14.59 -5.91 0.53
CA ASP A 227 -13.43 -5.22 1.12
C ASP A 227 -12.07 -5.74 0.66
N LYS A 228 -12.05 -6.86 -0.07
CA LYS A 228 -10.85 -7.43 -0.70
C LYS A 228 -10.58 -6.86 -2.09
N GLN A 229 -11.51 -6.08 -2.65
CA GLN A 229 -11.36 -5.37 -3.91
C GLN A 229 -11.13 -3.88 -3.62
N ILE A 230 -10.35 -3.23 -4.48
CA ILE A 230 -10.15 -1.77 -4.45
C ILE A 230 -11.06 -1.11 -5.47
N CYS A 231 -11.81 -0.11 -5.02
CA CYS A 231 -12.82 0.61 -5.77
C CYS A 231 -12.55 2.12 -5.72
N GLY A 232 -11.37 2.51 -6.21
CA GLY A 232 -10.98 3.91 -6.31
C GLY A 232 -10.49 4.48 -4.98
N GLY A 233 -10.70 5.77 -4.83
CA GLY A 233 -10.24 6.60 -3.71
C GLY A 233 -10.93 7.96 -3.75
N ASN A 234 -10.56 8.84 -2.84
CA ASN A 234 -11.03 10.23 -2.90
C ASN A 234 -10.38 10.94 -4.09
N GLY A 235 -11.16 11.28 -5.12
CA GLY A 235 -10.66 11.94 -6.33
C GLY A 235 -9.86 11.03 -7.27
N VAL A 236 -9.97 9.70 -7.10
CA VAL A 236 -9.36 8.72 -8.01
C VAL A 236 -10.27 7.54 -8.29
N ILE A 237 -10.23 7.08 -9.53
CA ILE A 237 -11.05 5.99 -10.03
C ILE A 237 -10.18 4.79 -10.41
N THR A 238 -10.57 3.58 -9.97
CA THR A 238 -9.98 2.33 -10.46
C THR A 238 -10.67 1.93 -11.75
N VAL A 239 -9.98 1.98 -12.89
CA VAL A 239 -10.57 1.78 -14.22
C VAL A 239 -10.17 0.42 -14.81
N TYR A 240 -11.15 -0.21 -15.45
CA TYR A 240 -11.03 -1.43 -16.21
C TYR A 240 -11.46 -1.20 -17.66
N ARG A 241 -10.80 -1.88 -18.59
CA ARG A 241 -11.14 -1.89 -20.02
C ARG A 241 -11.76 -3.25 -20.39
N ASN A 242 -12.86 -3.21 -21.12
CA ASN A 242 -13.48 -4.40 -21.69
C ASN A 242 -12.55 -4.98 -22.78
N THR A 243 -12.28 -6.29 -22.74
CA THR A 243 -11.36 -6.94 -23.69
C THR A 243 -12.06 -7.82 -24.72
N VAL A 244 -13.38 -7.72 -24.85
CA VAL A 244 -14.20 -8.48 -25.80
C VAL A 244 -15.08 -7.59 -26.66
#